data_AF-A0A502E869-F1
#
_entry.id   AF-A0A502E869-F1
#
_cell.length_a   1.000
_cell.length_b   1.000
_cell.length_c   1.000
_cell.angle_alpha   90.00
_cell.angle_beta   90.00
_cell.angle_gamma   90.00
#
_symmetry.space_group_name_H-M   'P 1'
#
loop_
_entity.id
_entity.type
_entity.pdbx_description
1 polymer ?
#
loop_
_entity_poly.entity_id
_entity_poly.type
_entity_poly.pdbx_seq_one_letter_code
_entity_poly.pdbx_strand_id
1 'polypeptide(L)'
;MKNLKIIFFVLLIAANYSKALAQKPAVVLSDKQGWHKIGENTVSFNTDKDEIMVIGANKFSSLQLKVTNAPVNLKSFDIYFDKGDKQSVSVSQNIKDPGETRVVKLEGGGERVVRKVILTYNTATGNSGKKAHVEIWGLKTNTDKKDK
;
A
#
# COMPACT_ATOMS: atom_id res chain seq x y z
N MET A 1 52.48 -5.08 -35.39
CA MET A 1 51.75 -4.75 -34.15
C MET A 1 50.44 -4.09 -34.56
N LYS A 2 49.33 -4.82 -34.49
CA LYS A 2 48.03 -4.40 -35.05
C LYS A 2 47.07 -4.01 -33.90
N ASN A 3 46.72 -2.72 -33.88
CA ASN A 3 45.40 -2.15 -33.61
C ASN A 3 44.69 -2.50 -32.28
N LEU A 4 44.80 -1.64 -31.27
CA LEU A 4 43.87 -1.59 -30.13
C LEU A 4 42.90 -0.42 -30.33
N LYS A 5 41.73 -0.70 -30.91
CA LYS A 5 40.64 0.26 -31.08
C LYS A 5 39.85 0.40 -29.77
N ILE A 6 39.73 1.65 -29.37
CA ILE A 6 38.83 2.23 -28.37
C ILE A 6 37.42 1.63 -28.47
N ILE A 7 36.92 1.07 -27.36
CA ILE A 7 35.48 0.98 -27.05
C ILE A 7 35.31 1.35 -25.57
N PHE A 8 35.26 2.66 -25.32
CA PHE A 8 34.57 3.24 -24.18
C PHE A 8 33.09 3.31 -24.59
N PHE A 9 32.25 2.42 -24.03
CA PHE A 9 30.81 2.45 -24.28
C PHE A 9 30.04 2.25 -22.96
N VAL A 10 29.47 3.37 -22.48
CA VAL A 10 28.27 3.49 -21.62
C VAL A 10 28.43 2.95 -20.18
N LEU A 11 28.89 3.74 -19.20
CA LEU A 11 28.25 4.91 -18.57
C LEU A 11 26.84 4.63 -18.00
N LEU A 12 26.78 4.57 -16.66
CA LEU A 12 25.60 4.82 -15.81
C LEU A 12 24.41 3.86 -15.93
N ILE A 13 24.51 2.72 -15.22
CA ILE A 13 23.32 2.17 -14.55
C ILE A 13 22.99 3.12 -13.40
N ALA A 14 22.27 4.19 -13.71
CA ALA A 14 21.56 5.01 -12.72
C ALA A 14 20.33 4.22 -12.23
N ALA A 15 20.55 3.11 -11.54
CA ALA A 15 19.50 2.52 -10.70
C ALA A 15 19.40 3.41 -9.46
N ASN A 16 18.50 4.38 -9.56
CA ASN A 16 18.01 5.20 -8.47
C ASN A 16 17.72 4.30 -7.27
N TYR A 17 18.63 4.29 -6.29
CA TYR A 17 18.33 3.76 -4.97
C TYR A 17 17.31 4.73 -4.37
N SER A 18 16.05 4.33 -4.48
CA SER A 18 14.91 4.96 -3.84
C SER A 18 15.34 5.38 -2.44
N LYS A 19 15.32 6.69 -2.17
CA LYS A 19 15.35 7.21 -0.80
C LYS A 19 14.11 6.63 -0.13
N ALA A 20 14.25 5.46 0.49
CA ALA A 20 13.21 4.83 1.26
C ALA A 20 12.90 5.78 2.41
N LEU A 21 11.87 6.61 2.24
CA LEU A 21 11.17 7.20 3.37
C LEU A 21 10.78 6.01 4.23
N ALA A 22 11.37 5.90 5.41
CA ALA A 22 11.28 4.73 6.25
C ALA A 22 9.79 4.44 6.51
N GLN A 23 9.24 3.46 5.81
CA GLN A 23 7.93 2.91 6.14
C GLN A 23 8.06 2.45 7.59
N LYS A 24 7.32 3.05 8.53
CA LYS A 24 7.27 2.54 9.89
C LYS A 24 6.41 1.27 9.84
N PRO A 25 6.99 0.08 10.08
CA PRO A 25 6.19 -1.12 10.06
C PRO A 25 5.30 -1.13 11.30
N ALA A 26 3.98 -1.02 11.10
CA ALA A 26 3.03 -1.34 12.16
C ALA A 26 2.98 -2.87 12.29
N VAL A 27 3.45 -3.41 13.43
CA VAL A 27 3.37 -4.85 13.72
C VAL A 27 2.08 -5.13 14.48
N VAL A 28 1.14 -5.86 13.88
CA VAL A 28 -0.16 -6.16 14.50
C VAL A 28 -0.12 -7.47 15.29
N LEU A 29 0.37 -7.41 16.52
CA LEU A 29 0.48 -8.59 17.38
C LEU A 29 -0.88 -9.07 17.94
N SER A 30 -1.96 -8.29 17.79
CA SER A 30 -3.26 -8.60 18.39
C SER A 30 -4.14 -9.44 17.49
N ASP A 31 -4.71 -10.51 18.05
CA ASP A 31 -5.66 -11.43 17.40
C ASP A 31 -7.12 -11.22 17.82
N LYS A 32 -7.40 -10.08 18.47
CA LYS A 32 -8.77 -9.71 18.86
C LYS A 32 -9.64 -9.48 17.63
N GLN A 33 -10.93 -9.79 17.75
CA GLN A 33 -11.90 -9.42 16.74
C GLN A 33 -11.99 -7.88 16.64
N GLY A 34 -12.19 -7.36 15.43
CA GLY A 34 -12.35 -5.94 15.17
C GLY A 34 -11.39 -5.39 14.13
N TRP A 35 -11.42 -4.07 13.98
CA TRP A 35 -10.55 -3.32 13.08
C TRP A 35 -9.20 -3.08 13.72
N HIS A 36 -8.14 -3.40 12.98
CA HIS A 36 -6.75 -3.16 13.38
C HIS A 36 -6.08 -2.32 12.31
N LYS A 37 -5.18 -1.41 12.69
CA LYS A 37 -4.28 -0.77 11.73
C LYS A 37 -3.18 -1.75 11.35
N ILE A 38 -3.03 -2.04 10.06
CA ILE A 38 -2.18 -3.12 9.53
C ILE A 38 -1.01 -2.62 8.69
N GLY A 39 -1.02 -1.34 8.37
CA GLY A 39 0.03 -0.67 7.63
C GLY A 39 -0.24 0.83 7.56
N GLU A 40 0.81 1.60 7.32
CA GLU A 40 0.71 3.04 7.12
C GLU A 40 1.85 3.53 6.23
N ASN A 41 1.64 4.66 5.57
CA ASN A 41 2.69 5.38 4.84
C ASN A 41 2.38 6.88 4.77
N THR A 42 3.42 7.70 4.67
CA THR A 42 3.30 9.13 4.39
C THR A 42 3.63 9.36 2.92
N VAL A 43 2.58 9.61 2.13
CA VAL A 43 2.67 9.71 0.68
C VAL A 43 2.95 11.15 0.27
N SER A 44 3.96 11.33 -0.58
CA SER A 44 4.40 12.65 -1.04
C SER A 44 4.01 12.96 -2.47
N PHE A 45 3.36 12.03 -3.16
CA PHE A 45 2.82 12.21 -4.51
C PHE A 45 3.86 12.58 -5.59
N ASN A 46 5.14 12.32 -5.31
CA ASN A 46 6.22 12.44 -6.30
C ASN A 46 6.15 11.34 -7.36
N THR A 47 5.44 10.26 -7.04
CA THR A 47 5.16 9.11 -7.89
C THR A 47 3.65 8.87 -7.89
N ASP A 48 3.15 8.26 -8.96
CA ASP A 48 1.73 7.90 -9.07
C ASP A 48 1.36 6.70 -8.20
N LYS A 49 2.36 6.03 -7.62
CA LYS A 49 2.19 4.82 -6.84
C LYS A 49 3.01 4.86 -5.56
N ASP A 50 2.43 4.31 -4.51
CA ASP A 50 3.09 4.00 -3.25
C ASP A 50 2.75 2.56 -2.82
N GLU A 51 3.73 1.86 -2.28
CA GLU A 51 3.57 0.53 -1.71
C GLU A 51 3.56 0.61 -0.19
N ILE A 52 2.62 -0.10 0.44
CA ILE A 52 2.55 -0.24 1.90
C ILE A 52 2.60 -1.72 2.25
N MET A 53 3.71 -2.15 2.83
CA MET A 53 3.88 -3.50 3.36
C MET A 53 3.03 -3.71 4.61
N VAL A 54 2.42 -4.89 4.72
CA VAL A 54 1.70 -5.33 5.92
C VAL A 54 2.56 -6.35 6.65
N ILE A 55 3.00 -5.99 7.86
CA ILE A 55 3.90 -6.83 8.67
C ILE A 55 3.16 -7.37 9.90
N GLY A 56 3.29 -8.68 10.12
CA GLY A 56 2.87 -9.29 11.36
C GLY A 56 1.36 -9.34 11.58
N ALA A 57 0.58 -9.70 10.57
CA ALA A 57 -0.84 -9.98 10.77
C ALA A 57 -1.32 -11.15 9.92
N ASN A 58 -2.13 -12.03 10.53
CA ASN A 58 -2.36 -13.36 10.00
C ASN A 58 -3.40 -13.37 8.88
N LYS A 59 -4.62 -12.87 9.09
CA LYS A 59 -5.65 -12.85 8.05
C LYS A 59 -6.68 -11.75 8.33
N PHE A 60 -7.33 -11.25 7.28
CA PHE A 60 -8.38 -10.23 7.35
C PHE A 60 -9.54 -10.55 6.43
N SER A 61 -10.75 -10.20 6.85
CA SER A 61 -11.97 -10.36 6.06
C SER A 61 -12.26 -9.17 5.15
N SER A 62 -11.82 -7.98 5.55
CA SER A 62 -12.10 -6.70 4.88
C SER A 62 -10.99 -5.70 5.14
N LEU A 63 -10.82 -4.74 4.22
CA LEU A 63 -9.93 -3.60 4.37
C LEU A 63 -10.68 -2.26 4.26
N GLN A 64 -10.12 -1.24 4.89
CA GLN A 64 -10.52 0.16 4.73
C GLN A 64 -9.25 1.04 4.79
N LEU A 65 -9.16 2.02 3.89
CA LEU A 65 -8.11 3.04 3.93
C LEU A 65 -8.62 4.30 4.65
N LYS A 66 -7.76 4.89 5.48
CA LYS A 66 -7.98 6.20 6.13
C LYS A 66 -6.90 7.18 5.73
N VAL A 67 -7.28 8.44 5.55
CA VAL A 67 -6.41 9.52 5.09
C VAL A 67 -6.46 10.66 6.09
N THR A 68 -5.29 11.16 6.46
CA THR A 68 -5.11 12.37 7.29
C THR A 68 -3.97 13.25 6.75
N ASN A 69 -3.82 14.45 7.30
CA ASN A 69 -2.78 15.46 6.99
C ASN A 69 -2.86 16.14 5.61
N ALA A 70 -3.44 15.48 4.59
CA ALA A 70 -3.81 16.09 3.31
C ALA A 70 -4.80 15.20 2.54
N PRO A 71 -5.67 15.78 1.68
CA PRO A 71 -6.56 14.99 0.83
C PRO A 71 -5.78 14.17 -0.20
N VAL A 72 -6.37 13.06 -0.64
CA VAL A 72 -5.77 12.11 -1.59
C VAL A 72 -6.75 11.83 -2.73
N ASN A 73 -6.33 12.14 -3.95
CA ASN A 73 -7.09 11.81 -5.17
C ASN A 73 -6.79 10.37 -5.60
N LEU A 74 -7.47 9.41 -4.95
CA LEU A 74 -7.21 7.97 -5.09
C LEU A 74 -7.94 7.39 -6.30
N LYS A 75 -7.18 6.83 -7.25
CA LYS A 75 -7.73 6.15 -8.44
C LYS A 75 -8.12 4.72 -8.11
N SER A 76 -7.18 3.97 -7.57
CA SER A 76 -7.36 2.55 -7.26
C SER A 76 -6.35 2.09 -6.21
N PHE A 77 -6.60 0.92 -5.65
CA PHE A 77 -5.59 0.19 -4.91
C PHE A 77 -5.66 -1.31 -5.19
N ASP A 78 -4.49 -1.94 -5.18
CA ASP A 78 -4.32 -3.38 -5.39
C ASP A 78 -3.91 -4.04 -4.07
N ILE A 79 -4.66 -5.05 -3.64
CA ILE A 79 -4.40 -5.84 -2.45
C ILE A 79 -3.69 -7.11 -2.88
N TYR A 80 -2.48 -7.35 -2.41
CA TYR A 80 -1.71 -8.56 -2.69
C TYR A 80 -1.77 -9.53 -1.53
N PHE A 81 -2.12 -10.78 -1.83
CA PHE A 81 -2.25 -11.84 -0.83
C PHE A 81 -1.02 -12.77 -0.79
N ASP A 82 -0.96 -13.61 0.24
CA ASP A 82 0.00 -14.71 0.29
C ASP A 82 -0.36 -15.74 -0.80
N LYS A 83 0.60 -16.11 -1.66
CA LYS A 83 0.49 -16.90 -2.92
C LYS A 83 0.37 -16.12 -4.24
N GLY A 84 0.48 -14.79 -4.22
CA GLY A 84 0.63 -13.98 -5.43
C GLY A 84 -0.68 -13.54 -6.11
N ASP A 85 -1.82 -14.03 -5.63
CA ASP A 85 -3.14 -13.52 -6.01
C ASP A 85 -3.27 -12.04 -5.63
N LYS A 86 -4.07 -11.31 -6.41
CA LYS A 86 -4.40 -9.91 -6.13
C LYS A 86 -5.90 -9.63 -6.28
N GLN A 87 -6.37 -8.66 -5.53
CA GLN A 87 -7.70 -8.06 -5.69
C GLN A 87 -7.55 -6.57 -5.98
N SER A 88 -8.08 -6.13 -7.12
CA SER A 88 -8.02 -4.73 -7.55
C SER A 88 -9.29 -3.98 -7.17
N VAL A 89 -9.15 -2.83 -6.53
CA VAL A 89 -10.27 -1.98 -6.09
C VAL A 89 -10.21 -0.65 -6.82
N SER A 90 -11.22 -0.40 -7.66
CA SER A 90 -11.45 0.93 -8.24
C SER A 90 -12.15 1.83 -7.24
N VAL A 91 -11.64 3.04 -7.08
CA VAL A 91 -12.08 4.02 -6.10
C VAL A 91 -12.49 5.32 -6.78
N SER A 92 -11.61 5.85 -7.64
CA SER A 92 -11.80 7.07 -8.47
C SER A 92 -12.43 8.24 -7.73
N GLN A 93 -11.94 8.55 -6.53
CA GLN A 93 -12.51 9.60 -5.68
C GLN A 93 -11.45 10.40 -4.93
N ASN A 94 -11.77 11.66 -4.63
CA ASN A 94 -10.96 12.49 -3.75
C ASN A 94 -11.33 12.23 -2.29
N ILE A 95 -10.46 11.54 -1.56
CA ILE A 95 -10.59 11.30 -0.12
C ILE A 95 -10.16 12.58 0.62
N LYS A 96 -11.07 13.15 1.41
CA LYS A 96 -10.79 14.37 2.20
C LYS A 96 -9.85 14.10 3.37
N ASP A 97 -9.35 15.16 3.98
CA ASP A 97 -8.59 15.11 5.24
C ASP A 97 -9.43 15.74 6.38
N PRO A 98 -9.78 14.97 7.44
CA PRO A 98 -9.70 13.52 7.50
C PRO A 98 -10.76 12.86 6.59
N GLY A 99 -10.52 11.61 6.21
CA GLY A 99 -11.46 10.87 5.37
C GLY A 99 -11.13 9.39 5.27
N GLU A 100 -12.08 8.61 4.75
CA GLU A 100 -11.92 7.18 4.59
C GLU A 100 -12.58 6.66 3.31
N THR A 101 -12.09 5.53 2.83
CA THR A 101 -12.72 4.77 1.75
C THR A 101 -13.90 3.96 2.26
N ARG A 102 -14.74 3.48 1.34
CA ARG A 102 -15.70 2.42 1.65
C ARG A 102 -14.97 1.17 2.16
N VAL A 103 -15.66 0.39 2.98
CA VAL A 103 -15.19 -0.95 3.35
C VAL A 103 -15.13 -1.85 2.11
N VAL A 104 -14.02 -2.56 1.95
CA VAL A 104 -13.80 -3.54 0.89
C VAL A 104 -13.71 -4.92 1.51
N LYS A 105 -14.69 -5.78 1.20
CA LYS A 105 -14.63 -7.20 1.53
C LYS A 105 -13.58 -7.91 0.66
N LEU A 106 -12.75 -8.74 1.28
CA LEU A 106 -11.77 -9.54 0.57
C LEU A 106 -12.45 -10.72 -0.13
N GLU A 107 -12.08 -10.96 -1.38
CA GLU A 107 -12.56 -12.08 -2.19
C GLU A 107 -12.06 -13.42 -1.64
N GLY A 108 -12.82 -14.51 -1.81
CA GLY A 108 -12.42 -15.86 -1.39
C GLY A 108 -13.18 -16.42 -0.18
N GLY A 109 -14.21 -15.74 0.31
CA GLY A 109 -15.19 -16.31 1.25
C GLY A 109 -14.77 -16.36 2.73
N GLY A 110 -13.58 -15.89 3.09
CA GLY A 110 -13.08 -15.89 4.47
C GLY A 110 -11.98 -14.87 4.69
N GLU A 111 -11.24 -15.02 5.79
CA GLU A 111 -10.09 -14.15 6.07
C GLU A 111 -8.88 -14.53 5.21
N ARG A 112 -8.15 -13.54 4.68
CA ARG A 112 -6.94 -13.75 3.86
C ARG A 112 -5.73 -13.01 4.40
N VAL A 113 -4.57 -13.63 4.24
CA VAL A 113 -3.27 -13.00 4.53
C VAL A 113 -3.03 -11.88 3.52
N VAL A 114 -2.93 -10.65 3.98
CA VAL A 114 -2.56 -9.48 3.16
C VAL A 114 -1.07 -9.22 3.32
N ARG A 115 -0.34 -9.13 2.20
CA ARG A 115 1.11 -8.91 2.19
C ARG A 115 1.47 -7.45 1.97
N LYS A 116 0.78 -6.81 1.05
CA LYS A 116 0.95 -5.39 0.73
C LYS A 116 -0.27 -4.82 0.04
N VAL A 117 -0.36 -3.50 0.07
CA VAL A 117 -1.31 -2.74 -0.72
C VAL A 117 -0.53 -1.74 -1.56
N ILE A 118 -0.82 -1.70 -2.87
CA ILE A 118 -0.27 -0.71 -3.79
C ILE A 118 -1.35 0.31 -4.09
N LEU A 119 -1.09 1.55 -3.75
CA LEU A 119 -2.00 2.67 -3.94
C LEU A 119 -1.65 3.37 -5.27
N THR A 120 -2.64 3.77 -6.06
CA THR A 120 -2.46 4.53 -7.30
C THR A 120 -3.27 5.83 -7.25
N TYR A 121 -2.61 6.97 -7.46
CA TYR A 121 -3.20 8.30 -7.33
C TYR A 121 -3.12 9.10 -8.63
N ASN A 122 -3.94 10.14 -8.73
CA ASN A 122 -3.76 11.18 -9.74
C ASN A 122 -2.87 12.29 -9.18
N THR A 123 -1.61 12.34 -9.58
CA THR A 123 -0.61 13.32 -9.11
C THR A 123 -0.74 14.70 -9.78
N ALA A 124 -1.41 14.76 -10.93
CA ALA A 124 -1.51 15.95 -11.78
C ALA A 124 -2.27 17.13 -11.14
N THR A 125 -3.00 16.92 -10.04
CA THR A 125 -3.81 17.96 -9.39
C THR A 125 -3.58 17.99 -7.89
N GLY A 126 -2.56 18.75 -7.48
CA GLY A 126 -2.62 19.45 -6.20
C GLY A 126 -1.79 18.87 -5.06
N ASN A 127 -0.46 18.92 -5.18
CA ASN A 127 0.37 18.93 -3.98
C ASN A 127 1.31 20.13 -3.99
N SER A 128 0.90 21.15 -3.24
CA SER A 128 1.70 22.31 -2.85
C SER A 128 2.84 21.92 -1.90
N GLY A 129 3.52 20.79 -2.15
CA GLY A 129 4.49 20.16 -1.25
C GLY A 129 3.90 19.44 -0.01
N LYS A 130 2.57 19.34 0.09
CA LYS A 130 1.89 18.66 1.21
C LYS A 130 2.01 17.13 1.07
N LYS A 131 2.12 16.44 2.20
CA LYS A 131 2.16 14.98 2.29
C LYS A 131 0.91 14.48 3.01
N ALA A 132 0.27 13.46 2.47
CA ALA A 132 -0.84 12.80 3.15
C ALA A 132 -0.33 11.61 3.96
N HIS A 133 -0.96 11.35 5.09
CA HIS A 133 -0.76 10.12 5.85
C HIS A 133 -1.89 9.15 5.53
N VAL A 134 -1.54 7.95 5.11
CA VAL A 134 -2.48 6.91 4.73
C VAL A 134 -2.31 5.73 5.66
N GLU A 135 -3.40 5.30 6.28
CA GLU A 135 -3.46 4.10 7.10
C GLU A 135 -4.29 3.03 6.39
N ILE A 136 -3.87 1.76 6.54
CA ILE A 136 -4.62 0.59 6.12
C ILE A 136 -5.18 -0.07 7.36
N TRP A 137 -6.49 -0.28 7.39
CA TRP A 137 -7.19 -0.97 8.45
C TRP A 137 -7.74 -2.29 7.95
N GLY A 138 -7.55 -3.36 8.71
CA GLY A 138 -8.03 -4.70 8.42
C GLY A 138 -8.98 -5.23 9.49
N LEU A 139 -10.08 -5.82 9.06
CA LEU A 139 -11.10 -6.41 9.95
C LEU A 139 -10.80 -7.89 10.21
N LYS A 140 -10.57 -8.23 11.48
CA LYS A 140 -10.57 -9.60 11.99
C LYS A 140 -11.97 -9.95 12.50
N THR A 141 -12.54 -11.03 11.98
CA THR A 141 -13.81 -11.64 12.38
C THR A 141 -13.64 -12.81 13.33
N ASN A 142 -12.46 -13.46 13.33
CA ASN A 142 -12.18 -14.69 14.07
C ASN A 142 -13.13 -15.86 13.70
N THR A 143 -13.73 -15.84 12.52
CA THR A 143 -14.64 -16.91 12.06
C THR A 143 -13.90 -18.26 12.00
N ASP A 144 -12.66 -18.28 11.49
CA ASP A 144 -11.78 -19.45 11.43
C ASP A 144 -11.48 -20.11 12.79
N LYS A 145 -11.72 -19.42 13.92
CA LYS A 145 -11.42 -19.91 15.28
C LYS A 145 -12.64 -20.54 15.97
N LYS A 146 -13.85 -20.39 15.43
CA LYS A 146 -15.08 -20.90 16.04
C LYS A 146 -15.34 -22.39 15.76
N ASP A 147 -14.67 -22.95 14.76
CA ASP A 147 -14.84 -24.34 14.33
C ASP A 147 -13.79 -25.30 14.95
N LYS A 148 -13.15 -24.90 16.06
CA LYS A 148 -12.16 -25.72 16.80
C LYS A 148 -12.59 -25.96 18.23
#